data_AF-A0ABC8UU35-F1
#
_entry.id   AF-A0ABC8UU35-F1
#
_cell.length_a   1.000
_cell.length_b   1.000
_cell.length_c   1.000
_cell.angle_alpha   90.00
_cell.angle_beta   90.00
_cell.angle_gamma   90.00
#
_symmetry.space_group_name_H-M   'P 1'
#
loop_
_entity.id
_entity.type
_entity.pdbx_description
1 polymer ?
#
loop_
_entity_poly.entity_id
_entity_poly.type
_entity_poly.pdbx_seq_one_letter_code
_entity_poly.pdbx_strand_id
1 'polypeptide(L)' 'FMEPLISKVPMMVIEANHKIEPQADGITFKSYLTRFAIPSNESRSNNNFYYSFDARGVHFVMLGAYVDYNSSGD' A
#
# COMPACT_ATOMS: atom_id res chain seq x y z
N PHE A 1 1.21 -13.09 15.85
CA PHE A 1 0.88 -14.12 14.84
C PHE A 1 1.82 -14.06 13.63
N MET A 2 1.85 -12.96 12.85
CA MET A 2 2.64 -12.93 11.60
C MET A 2 4.15 -12.71 11.76
N GLU A 3 4.61 -12.21 12.92
CA GLU A 3 6.02 -11.87 13.19
C GLU A 3 7.04 -12.96 12.77
N PRO A 4 6.85 -14.27 13.05
CA PRO A 4 7.85 -15.29 12.70
C PRO A 4 8.12 -15.39 11.19
N LEU A 5 7.14 -15.01 10.36
CA LEU A 5 7.26 -14.99 8.90
C LEU A 5 7.77 -13.64 8.40
N ILE A 6 7.09 -12.55 8.76
CA ILE A 6 7.35 -11.22 8.17
C ILE A 6 8.66 -10.59 8.66
N SER A 7 9.25 -11.11 9.73
CA SER A 7 10.62 -10.76 10.16
C SER A 7 11.71 -11.34 9.25
N LYS A 8 11.38 -12.32 8.39
CA LYS A 8 12.34 -13.05 7.54
C LYS A 8 12.02 -12.98 6.06
N VAL A 9 10.74 -12.82 5.71
CA VAL A 9 10.26 -12.77 4.33
C VAL A 9 9.59 -11.42 4.09
N PRO A 10 10.11 -10.58 3.18
CA PRO A 10 9.48 -9.32 2.82
C PRO A 10 8.03 -9.54 2.37
N MET A 11 7.13 -8.73 2.90
CA MET A 11 5.70 -8.75 2.56
C MET A 11 5.32 -7.39 1.96
N MET A 12 4.89 -7.41 0.71
CA MET A 12 4.38 -6.23 0.00
C MET A 12 2.87 -6.22 0.14
N VAL A 13 2.31 -5.14 0.67
CA VAL A 13 0.88 -5.03 1.02
C VAL A 13 0.24 -3.92 0.19
N ILE A 14 -1.00 -4.17 -0.25
CA ILE A 14 -1.87 -3.17 -0.86
C ILE A 14 -3.17 -3.14 -0.05
N GLU A 15 -3.87 -2.02 -0.08
CA GLU A 15 -5.12 -1.83 0.64
C GLU A 15 -6.24 -2.73 0.07
N ALA A 16 -7.33 -2.86 0.81
CA ALA A 16 -8.56 -3.48 0.33
C ALA A 16 -9.74 -2.91 1.15
N ASN A 17 -10.98 -3.28 0.81
CA ASN A 17 -12.18 -2.83 1.53
C ASN A 17 -12.09 -2.97 3.05
N HIS A 18 -11.59 -4.10 3.56
CA HIS A 18 -11.47 -4.33 5.00
C HIS A 18 -10.45 -3.40 5.69
N LYS A 19 -9.65 -2.64 4.94
CA LYS A 19 -8.67 -1.67 5.45
C LYS A 19 -9.23 -0.25 5.43
N ILE A 20 -10.41 -0.02 4.85
CA ILE A 20 -11.07 1.31 4.86
C ILE A 20 -11.26 1.76 6.31
N GLU A 21 -11.75 0.86 7.18
CA GLU A 21 -11.85 1.07 8.64
C GLU A 21 -12.32 2.48 9.03
N PRO A 22 -13.55 2.90 8.67
CA PRO A 22 -14.02 4.26 8.92
C PRO A 22 -13.97 4.63 10.40
N GLN A 23 -13.45 5.81 10.72
CA GLN A 23 -13.39 6.37 12.08
C GLN A 23 -14.02 7.78 12.13
N ALA A 24 -14.01 8.38 13.32
CA ALA A 24 -14.37 9.78 13.48
C ALA A 24 -13.54 10.68 12.55
N ASP A 25 -14.10 11.84 12.21
CA ASP A 25 -13.46 12.84 11.34
C ASP A 25 -13.15 12.36 9.91
N GLY A 26 -13.87 11.34 9.42
CA GLY A 26 -13.72 10.82 8.06
C GLY A 26 -12.40 10.06 7.82
N ILE A 27 -11.68 9.72 8.89
CA ILE A 27 -10.42 8.97 8.80
C ILE A 27 -10.70 7.57 8.27
N THR A 28 -9.92 7.16 7.27
CA THR A 28 -9.92 5.82 6.69
C THR A 28 -8.49 5.34 6.50
N PHE A 29 -8.30 4.02 6.39
CA PHE A 29 -6.99 3.39 6.14
C PHE A 29 -5.91 3.67 7.18
N LYS A 30 -6.28 4.16 8.37
CA LYS A 30 -5.31 4.60 9.38
C LYS A 30 -4.35 3.48 9.78
N SER A 31 -4.86 2.28 10.00
CA SER A 31 -4.06 1.10 10.36
C SER A 31 -3.10 0.70 9.23
N TYR A 32 -3.58 0.67 7.99
CA TYR A 32 -2.77 0.37 6.80
C TYR A 32 -1.60 1.36 6.66
N LEU A 33 -1.92 2.67 6.67
CA LEU A 33 -0.95 3.74 6.48
C LEU A 33 0.10 3.85 7.61
N THR A 34 -0.19 3.32 8.81
CA THR A 34 0.74 3.39 9.96
C THR A 34 1.54 2.12 10.17
N ARG A 35 1.04 0.95 9.77
CA ARG A 35 1.65 -0.34 10.12
C ARG A 35 2.55 -0.91 9.02
N PHE A 36 2.32 -0.55 7.76
CA PHE A 36 3.05 -1.12 6.62
C PHE A 36 3.99 -0.08 5.99
N ALA A 37 5.21 -0.52 5.68
CA ALA A 37 6.14 0.26 4.88
C ALA A 37 5.80 0.08 3.40
N ILE A 38 5.61 1.20 2.69
CA ILE A 38 5.20 1.23 1.29
C ILE A 38 6.24 2.03 0.50
N PRO A 39 6.82 1.49 -0.59
CA PRO A 39 7.86 2.17 -1.37
C PRO A 39 7.28 3.18 -2.36
N SER A 40 6.38 4.06 -1.89
CA SER A 40 5.71 5.06 -2.73
C SER A 40 6.70 6.08 -3.29
N ASN A 41 7.61 6.58 -2.46
CA ASN A 41 8.63 7.55 -2.88
C ASN A 41 9.62 6.94 -3.89
N GLU A 42 10.09 5.73 -3.64
CA GLU A 42 11.05 5.01 -4.49
C GLU A 42 10.44 4.68 -5.86
N SER A 43 9.13 4.43 -5.89
CA SER A 43 8.38 4.18 -7.12
C SER A 43 7.84 5.45 -7.79
N ARG A 44 8.07 6.63 -7.19
CA ARG A 44 7.53 7.93 -7.66
C ARG A 44 6.00 7.96 -7.71
N SER A 45 5.35 7.26 -6.80
CA SER A 45 3.91 7.31 -6.60
C SER A 45 3.56 8.47 -5.68
N ASN A 46 2.46 9.17 -5.97
CA ASN A 46 2.07 10.36 -5.20
C ASN A 46 1.44 10.00 -3.83
N ASN A 47 1.11 8.73 -3.59
CA ASN A 47 0.58 8.25 -2.32
C ASN A 47 0.89 6.76 -2.06
N ASN A 48 0.45 6.25 -0.91
CA ASN A 48 0.71 4.87 -0.46
C ASN A 48 -0.34 3.84 -0.93
N PHE A 49 -1.27 4.22 -1.81
CA PHE A 49 -2.35 3.36 -2.30
C PHE A 49 -2.06 2.75 -3.67
N TYR A 50 -0.93 3.08 -4.28
CA TYR A 50 -0.39 2.41 -5.44
C TYR A 50 1.14 2.59 -5.44
N TYR A 51 1.86 1.60 -5.95
CA TYR A 51 3.33 1.65 -6.05
C TYR A 51 3.83 0.53 -6.96
N SER A 52 5.11 0.59 -7.33
CA SER A 52 5.80 -0.47 -8.04
C SER A 52 7.13 -0.81 -7.39
N PHE A 53 7.68 -1.98 -7.69
CA PHE A 53 9.03 -2.34 -7.30
C PHE A 53 9.57 -3.45 -8.20
N ASP A 54 10.89 -3.51 -8.32
CA ASP A 54 11.57 -4.59 -9.03
C ASP A 54 12.02 -5.66 -8.04
N ALA A 55 11.72 -6.91 -8.34
CA ALA A 55 12.25 -8.07 -7.62
C ALA A 55 12.84 -9.05 -8.62
N ARG A 56 14.18 -9.06 -8.70
CA ARG A 56 14.93 -9.76 -9.76
C ARG A 56 14.47 -9.27 -11.14
N GLY A 57 14.20 -10.18 -12.08
CA GLY A 57 13.76 -9.84 -13.43
C GLY A 57 12.26 -9.56 -13.59
N VAL A 58 11.54 -9.30 -12.49
CA VAL A 58 10.09 -9.04 -12.52
C VAL A 58 9.81 -7.65 -11.96
N HIS A 59 9.09 -6.85 -12.75
CA HIS A 59 8.54 -5.57 -12.33
C HIS A 59 7.12 -5.78 -11.81
N PHE A 60 6.89 -5.46 -10.53
CA PHE A 60 5.58 -5.55 -9.90
C PHE A 60 4.92 -4.18 -9.86
N VAL A 61 3.64 -4.13 -10.21
CA VAL A 61 2.77 -2.96 -10.08
C VAL A 61 1.61 -3.31 -9.15
N MET A 62 1.46 -2.52 -8.09
CA MET A 62 0.43 -2.67 -7.07
C MET A 62 -0.58 -1.53 -7.26
N LEU A 63 -1.84 -1.88 -7.58
CA LEU A 63 -2.91 -0.93 -7.82
C LEU A 63 -3.95 -1.03 -6.71
N GLY A 64 -4.27 0.10 -6.08
CA GLY A 64 -5.34 0.20 -5.11
C GLY A 64 -6.71 0.31 -5.77
N ALA A 65 -7.67 -0.49 -5.31
CA ALA A 65 -9.03 -0.51 -5.84
C ALA A 65 -9.96 0.50 -5.14
N TYR A 66 -9.52 1.10 -4.03
CA TYR A 66 -10.34 1.98 -3.19
C TYR A 66 -9.79 3.41 -3.12
N VAL A 67 -8.98 3.80 -4.11
CA VAL A 67 -8.50 5.16 -4.36
C VAL A 67 -8.97 5.62 -5.74
N ASP A 68 -9.10 6.93 -5.94
CA ASP A 68 -9.54 7.47 -7.23
C ASP A 68 -8.54 7.14 -8.35
N TYR A 69 -8.95 6.24 -9.25
CA TYR A 69 -8.16 5.82 -10.41
C TYR A 69 -8.20 6.83 -11.57
N ASN A 70 -9.11 7.81 -11.50
CA ASN A 70 -9.28 8.83 -12.53
C ASN A 70 -8.54 10.13 -12.17
N SER A 71 -7.91 10.19 -10.99
CA SER A 71 -6.96 11.24 -10.66
C SER A 71 -5.67 11.02 -11.46
N SER A 72 -5.27 12.01 -12.27
CA SER A 72 -3.98 11.94 -12.97
C SER A 72 -2.85 11.90 -11.93
N GLY A 73 -1.88 11.01 -12.16
CA GLY A 73 -0.69 10.86 -11.32
C GLY A 73 0.33 11.98 -11.50
N ASP A 74 -0.14 13.23 -11.57
CA ASP A 74 0.67 14.46 -11.68
C ASP A 74 1.01 15.03 -10.29
#